data_AF-A0A1D6KI40-F1
#
_entry.id   AF-A0A1D6KI40-F1
#
_cell.length_a   1.000
_cell.length_b   1.000
_cell.length_c   1.000
_cell.angle_alpha   90.00
_cell.angle_beta   90.00
_cell.angle_gamma   90.00
#
_symmetry.space_group_name_H-M   'P 1'
#
loop_
_entity.id
_entity.type
_entity.pdbx_description
1 polymer ?
#
loop_
_entity_poly.entity_id
_entity_poly.type
_entity_poly.pdbx_seq_one_letter_code
_entity_poly.pdbx_strand_id
1 'polypeptide(L)'
;MSGRGYSIHSQIAMLLLLCSSKRSAVIRASDDFWPRDPASHTIHVASVAYNTVFLGEFMQPDWDMFHSVHPMAEYHAAARAVGGCAIYVSDKPGSHDFNLLKKLVLPDGSILRAKLPGRPTRDCLFSDPARDGKSVLKIWNLNEHSGVVGAFNCQGAGWCRVAKKNLIHDQQPGTVSGVIRAQDVEHLARVADHGWNGDVVVYSHVGGEVVYLPKNALLPVTLRSREYECSQDMEPERTLRHRWRLQLSRHWLVPGSQEVPHPRPPAQNGEVVYLPKNTLLPVTLRSREYEVFTVVPLKHLPNGVSFAEIGLLGMFNSSGAVRELRFSGEVVYLPKNALLPVTLRSREYEVFTVVPLKHLPNDASFAAIGLLGMFNSGGAVRELRFSGEDADVELRVRGSGTVGAYSSTKPTCVAVDSKAVGFSYDGTSGLISFELGIPDQEMYLWTVTVGY
;
A
#
# COMPACT_ATOMS: atom_id res chain seq x y z
N MET A 1 -33.38 8.77 -17.18
CA MET A 1 -32.61 7.97 -18.15
C MET A 1 -31.95 8.89 -19.18
N SER A 2 -30.62 9.04 -19.09
CA SER A 2 -29.64 9.31 -20.17
C SER A 2 -28.38 9.89 -19.52
N GLY A 3 -27.61 9.04 -18.84
CA GLY A 3 -26.28 9.38 -18.36
C GLY A 3 -25.34 9.52 -19.55
N ARG A 4 -24.79 10.71 -19.77
CA ARG A 4 -23.51 10.81 -20.47
C ARG A 4 -22.43 10.52 -19.43
N GLY A 5 -22.20 9.23 -19.18
CA GLY A 5 -20.92 8.78 -18.66
C GLY A 5 -19.83 9.17 -19.66
N TYR A 6 -18.66 9.54 -19.14
CA TYR A 6 -17.36 9.55 -19.82
C TYR A 6 -17.44 9.61 -21.36
N SER A 7 -17.84 10.77 -21.90
CA SER A 7 -18.12 10.91 -23.33
C SER A 7 -16.85 11.24 -24.10
N ILE A 8 -16.01 10.24 -24.34
CA ILE A 8 -15.23 10.22 -25.57
C ILE A 8 -16.27 9.97 -26.69
N HIS A 9 -16.42 10.87 -27.66
CA HIS A 9 -17.28 10.63 -28.83
C HIS A 9 -16.75 9.40 -29.58
N SER A 10 -17.37 8.24 -29.36
CA SER A 10 -16.74 6.92 -29.50
C SER A 10 -16.28 6.57 -30.92
N GLN A 11 -16.95 7.07 -31.96
CA GLN A 11 -16.55 6.78 -33.35
C GLN A 11 -15.44 7.70 -33.87
N ILE A 12 -15.46 8.99 -33.53
CA ILE A 12 -14.45 9.96 -33.98
C ILE A 12 -13.14 9.75 -33.22
N ALA A 13 -13.21 9.47 -31.92
CA ALA A 13 -12.02 9.17 -31.14
C ALA A 13 -11.35 7.87 -31.59
N MET A 14 -12.12 6.81 -31.88
CA MET A 14 -11.55 5.56 -32.39
C MET A 14 -10.84 5.76 -33.74
N LEU A 15 -11.39 6.57 -34.65
CA LEU A 15 -10.74 6.90 -35.92
C LEU A 15 -9.44 7.72 -35.69
N LEU A 16 -9.47 8.72 -34.80
CA LEU A 16 -8.28 9.51 -34.44
C LEU A 16 -7.21 8.64 -33.75
N LEU A 17 -7.61 7.71 -32.89
CA LEU A 17 -6.74 6.73 -32.25
C LEU A 17 -6.04 5.84 -33.28
N LEU A 18 -6.80 5.28 -34.23
CA LEU A 18 -6.28 4.45 -35.32
C LEU A 18 -5.36 5.22 -36.28
N CYS A 19 -5.65 6.50 -36.52
CA CYS A 19 -4.75 7.37 -37.30
C CYS A 19 -3.47 7.72 -36.52
N SER A 20 -3.58 7.94 -35.21
CA SER A 20 -2.45 8.29 -34.35
C SER A 20 -1.56 7.09 -33.98
N SER A 21 -2.10 5.87 -33.95
CA SER A 21 -1.35 4.65 -33.61
C SER A 21 -0.21 4.35 -34.58
N LYS A 22 -0.28 4.86 -35.82
CA LYS A 22 0.81 4.81 -36.80
C LYS A 22 2.01 5.71 -36.44
N ARG A 23 1.83 6.66 -35.51
CA ARG A 23 2.84 7.66 -35.13
C ARG A 23 3.28 7.57 -33.67
N SER A 24 2.41 7.11 -32.77
CA SER A 24 2.71 6.95 -31.35
C SER A 24 2.14 5.64 -30.84
N ALA A 25 2.89 4.95 -29.97
CA ALA A 25 2.39 3.80 -29.22
C ALA A 25 1.75 4.19 -27.88
N VAL A 26 1.88 5.46 -27.47
CA VAL A 26 1.45 5.97 -26.18
C VAL A 26 0.27 6.94 -26.35
N ILE A 27 -0.70 6.85 -25.45
CA ILE A 27 -1.81 7.80 -25.37
C ILE A 27 -2.09 8.27 -23.95
N ARG A 28 -2.29 9.57 -23.82
CA ARG A 28 -2.69 10.23 -22.58
C ARG A 28 -4.09 9.77 -22.15
N ALA A 29 -4.20 9.19 -20.96
CA ALA A 29 -5.39 8.43 -20.52
C ALA A 29 -6.55 9.28 -19.95
N SER A 30 -6.30 10.50 -19.46
CA SER A 30 -7.29 11.40 -18.84
C SER A 30 -6.88 12.85 -19.03
N ASP A 31 -7.69 13.85 -18.70
CA ASP A 31 -7.22 15.24 -18.63
C ASP A 31 -5.96 15.43 -17.75
N ASP A 32 -5.29 16.58 -17.90
CA ASP A 32 -4.00 16.89 -17.25
C ASP A 32 -4.04 16.63 -15.74
N PHE A 33 -2.95 16.08 -15.20
CA PHE A 33 -2.77 15.98 -13.75
C PHE A 33 -2.55 17.38 -13.14
N TRP A 34 -3.41 17.78 -12.21
CA TRP A 34 -3.37 19.11 -11.56
C TRP A 34 -2.89 19.00 -10.11
N PRO A 35 -1.57 18.94 -9.83
CA PRO A 35 -1.04 18.68 -8.49
C PRO A 35 -1.37 19.76 -7.45
N ARG A 36 -1.83 20.94 -7.88
CA ARG A 36 -2.24 22.04 -6.99
C ARG A 36 -3.75 22.07 -6.73
N ASP A 37 -4.52 21.23 -7.42
CA ASP A 37 -5.96 21.10 -7.20
C ASP A 37 -6.24 19.84 -6.37
N PRO A 38 -6.55 19.98 -5.06
CA PRO A 38 -6.84 18.84 -4.19
C PRO A 38 -8.00 17.98 -4.70
N ALA A 39 -8.95 18.54 -5.46
CA ALA A 39 -10.08 17.81 -6.01
C ALA A 39 -9.66 16.83 -7.12
N SER A 40 -8.51 17.06 -7.75
CA SER A 40 -8.08 16.29 -8.92
C SER A 40 -7.51 14.92 -8.58
N HIS A 41 -6.91 14.73 -7.40
CA HIS A 41 -6.08 13.54 -7.11
C HIS A 41 -6.83 12.20 -7.20
N THR A 42 -7.95 12.08 -6.48
CA THR A 42 -8.74 10.83 -6.47
C THR A 42 -9.47 10.61 -7.80
N ILE A 43 -9.95 11.70 -8.41
CA ILE A 43 -10.58 11.70 -9.73
C ILE A 43 -9.60 11.25 -10.81
N HIS A 44 -8.34 11.70 -10.73
CA HIS A 44 -7.29 11.35 -11.70
C HIS A 44 -7.07 9.85 -11.71
N VAL A 45 -6.81 9.25 -10.54
CA VAL A 45 -6.59 7.78 -10.42
C VAL A 45 -7.81 7.00 -10.91
N ALA A 46 -9.02 7.42 -10.57
CA ALA A 46 -10.22 6.79 -11.10
C ALA A 46 -10.31 6.94 -12.64
N SER A 47 -10.11 8.15 -13.16
CA SER A 47 -10.26 8.43 -14.60
C SER A 47 -9.25 7.66 -15.45
N VAL A 48 -7.96 7.66 -15.08
CA VAL A 48 -6.93 6.92 -15.81
C VAL A 48 -7.19 5.42 -15.81
N ALA A 49 -7.67 4.85 -14.68
CA ALA A 49 -7.99 3.44 -14.58
C ALA A 49 -9.18 3.06 -15.49
N TYR A 50 -10.32 3.76 -15.37
CA TYR A 50 -11.50 3.45 -16.18
C TYR A 50 -11.28 3.69 -17.67
N ASN A 51 -10.59 4.77 -18.05
CA ASN A 51 -10.29 5.03 -19.47
C ASN A 51 -9.31 4.00 -20.04
N THR A 52 -8.43 3.44 -19.22
CA THR A 52 -7.51 2.36 -19.62
C THR A 52 -8.22 1.08 -20.07
N VAL A 53 -9.47 0.82 -19.61
CA VAL A 53 -10.26 -0.33 -20.09
C VAL A 53 -10.44 -0.31 -21.60
N PHE A 54 -10.66 0.88 -22.19
CA PHE A 54 -10.80 1.04 -23.63
C PHE A 54 -9.45 1.35 -24.31
N LEU A 55 -8.70 2.32 -23.79
CA LEU A 55 -7.47 2.78 -24.42
C LEU A 55 -6.37 1.71 -24.44
N GLY A 56 -6.29 0.91 -23.37
CA GLY A 56 -5.30 -0.14 -23.20
C GLY A 56 -5.43 -1.33 -24.15
N GLU A 57 -6.49 -1.40 -24.95
CA GLU A 57 -6.62 -2.40 -26.02
C GLU A 57 -5.81 -2.05 -27.26
N PHE A 58 -5.49 -0.77 -27.46
CA PHE A 58 -4.91 -0.27 -28.71
C PHE A 58 -3.56 0.42 -28.52
N MET A 59 -3.34 1.04 -27.36
CA MET A 59 -2.20 1.89 -27.09
C MET A 59 -1.78 1.76 -25.63
N GLN A 60 -0.51 2.05 -25.33
CA GLN A 60 -0.03 2.15 -23.96
C GLN A 60 -0.59 3.41 -23.29
N PRO A 61 -1.43 3.30 -22.25
CA PRO A 61 -1.97 4.47 -21.59
C PRO A 61 -0.89 5.16 -20.75
N ASP A 62 -0.82 6.47 -20.88
CA ASP A 62 -0.01 7.38 -20.09
C ASP A 62 -0.89 8.01 -19.01
N TRP A 63 -0.47 7.80 -17.75
CA TRP A 63 -1.17 8.26 -16.55
C TRP A 63 -0.69 9.61 -16.06
N ASP A 64 0.05 10.32 -16.93
CA ASP A 64 0.57 11.67 -16.72
C ASP A 64 1.70 11.72 -15.66
N MET A 65 2.29 12.91 -15.54
CA MET A 65 3.42 13.19 -14.67
C MET A 65 3.19 12.81 -13.21
N PHE A 66 4.29 12.65 -12.48
CA PHE A 66 4.33 12.22 -11.09
C PHE A 66 5.17 13.19 -10.26
N HIS A 67 4.63 13.60 -9.11
CA HIS A 67 5.37 14.37 -8.10
C HIS A 67 5.64 13.49 -6.89
N SER A 68 6.92 13.24 -6.58
CA SER A 68 7.32 12.46 -5.40
C SER A 68 7.26 13.30 -4.12
N VAL A 69 7.36 14.63 -4.22
CA VAL A 69 7.21 15.54 -3.08
C VAL A 69 5.80 16.14 -3.09
N HIS A 70 4.84 15.36 -2.59
CA HIS A 70 3.44 15.78 -2.49
C HIS A 70 2.71 15.01 -1.37
N PRO A 71 1.74 15.60 -0.65
CA PRO A 71 0.96 14.88 0.37
C PRO A 71 0.25 13.60 -0.13
N MET A 72 -0.06 13.55 -1.43
CA MET A 72 -0.65 12.38 -2.11
C MET A 72 0.36 11.59 -2.95
N ALA A 73 1.66 11.81 -2.76
CA ALA A 73 2.69 11.17 -3.57
C ALA A 73 2.66 9.65 -3.45
N GLU A 74 2.57 9.09 -2.24
CA GLU A 74 2.54 7.63 -2.09
C GLU A 74 1.27 7.00 -2.70
N TYR A 75 0.11 7.67 -2.57
CA TYR A 75 -1.14 7.25 -3.22
C TYR A 75 -1.00 7.16 -4.74
N HIS A 76 -0.38 8.18 -5.35
CA HIS A 76 -0.11 8.17 -6.79
C HIS A 76 1.00 7.20 -7.20
N ALA A 77 2.00 6.98 -6.36
CA ALA A 77 3.06 6.00 -6.57
C ALA A 77 2.48 4.58 -6.63
N ALA A 78 1.63 4.21 -5.67
CA ALA A 78 0.91 2.95 -5.66
C ALA A 78 0.07 2.76 -6.94
N ALA A 79 -0.66 3.81 -7.36
CA ALA A 79 -1.42 3.78 -8.61
C ALA A 79 -0.52 3.50 -9.83
N ARG A 80 0.67 4.11 -9.91
CA ARG A 80 1.62 3.92 -11.01
C ARG A 80 2.28 2.54 -10.98
N ALA A 81 2.52 1.98 -9.80
CA ALA A 81 3.03 0.62 -9.64
C ALA A 81 2.09 -0.43 -10.25
N VAL A 82 0.77 -0.24 -10.08
CA VAL A 82 -0.26 -1.13 -10.63
C VAL A 82 -0.73 -0.73 -12.03
N GLY A 83 -0.50 0.52 -12.45
CA GLY A 83 -0.99 1.05 -13.72
C GLY A 83 -0.32 0.50 -14.97
N GLY A 84 0.86 -0.12 -14.83
CA GLY A 84 1.64 -0.61 -15.98
C GLY A 84 2.06 0.51 -16.94
N CYS A 85 2.08 1.77 -16.46
CA CYS A 85 2.38 2.97 -17.23
C CYS A 85 3.86 3.38 -17.07
N ALA A 86 4.27 4.39 -17.83
CA ALA A 86 5.53 5.07 -17.57
C ALA A 86 5.46 5.92 -16.28
N ILE A 87 6.61 6.26 -15.72
CA ILE A 87 6.72 7.12 -14.54
C ILE A 87 7.56 8.34 -14.91
N TYR A 88 6.89 9.46 -15.16
CA TYR A 88 7.54 10.73 -15.50
C TYR A 88 7.63 11.61 -14.24
N VAL A 89 8.79 11.60 -13.57
CA VAL A 89 9.00 12.44 -12.38
C VAL A 89 9.14 13.90 -12.82
N SER A 90 8.22 14.75 -12.37
CA SER A 90 8.19 16.19 -12.71
C SER A 90 8.38 17.10 -11.49
N ASP A 91 8.93 16.54 -10.41
CA ASP A 91 9.39 17.36 -9.29
C ASP A 91 10.39 18.41 -9.74
N LYS A 92 10.45 19.51 -8.99
CA LYS A 92 11.52 20.48 -9.14
C LYS A 92 12.88 19.78 -8.98
N PRO A 93 13.87 20.02 -9.87
CA PRO A 93 15.20 19.46 -9.72
C PRO A 93 15.79 19.72 -8.33
N GLY A 94 16.33 18.67 -7.71
CA GLY A 94 16.88 18.71 -6.35
C GLY A 94 15.83 18.60 -5.23
N SER A 95 14.55 18.44 -5.57
CA SER A 95 13.44 18.29 -4.62
C SER A 95 12.70 16.98 -4.87
N HIS A 96 13.39 15.86 -4.69
CA HIS A 96 12.85 14.51 -4.87
C HIS A 96 12.76 13.77 -3.53
N ASP A 97 11.70 12.99 -3.35
CA ASP A 97 11.64 11.98 -2.29
C ASP A 97 12.23 10.67 -2.82
N PHE A 98 13.53 10.47 -2.60
CA PHE A 98 14.21 9.25 -3.02
C PHE A 98 13.76 8.00 -2.25
N ASN A 99 13.19 8.15 -1.04
CA ASN A 99 12.68 7.00 -0.31
C ASN A 99 11.43 6.45 -0.99
N LEU A 100 10.54 7.35 -1.44
CA LEU A 100 9.39 6.96 -2.23
C LEU A 100 9.77 6.44 -3.62
N LEU A 101 10.69 7.13 -4.32
CA LEU A 101 11.12 6.70 -5.65
C LEU A 101 11.78 5.32 -5.65
N LYS A 102 12.53 4.97 -4.60
CA LYS A 102 13.11 3.62 -4.43
C LYS A 102 12.06 2.51 -4.26
N LYS A 103 10.79 2.84 -3.97
CA LYS A 103 9.68 1.86 -3.98
C LYS A 103 9.14 1.59 -5.40
N LEU A 104 9.57 2.36 -6.40
CA LEU A 104 9.11 2.29 -7.80
C LEU A 104 10.23 1.97 -8.80
N VAL A 105 11.42 2.50 -8.55
CA VAL A 105 12.57 2.51 -9.48
C VAL A 105 13.73 1.73 -8.85
N LEU A 106 14.32 0.83 -9.64
CA LEU A 106 15.51 0.08 -9.26
C LEU A 106 16.78 0.97 -9.33
N PRO A 107 17.91 0.54 -8.74
CA PRO A 107 19.16 1.30 -8.78
C PRO A 107 19.67 1.61 -10.20
N ASP A 108 19.36 0.76 -11.17
CA ASP A 108 19.72 0.96 -12.60
C ASP A 108 18.76 1.93 -13.34
N GLY A 109 17.85 2.60 -12.61
CA GLY A 109 16.89 3.56 -13.17
C GLY A 109 15.69 2.93 -13.86
N SER A 110 15.65 1.61 -13.99
CA SER A 110 14.52 0.91 -14.60
C SER A 110 13.42 0.62 -13.59
N ILE A 111 12.20 0.36 -14.06
CA ILE A 111 11.03 0.13 -13.20
C ILE A 111 10.54 -1.31 -13.26
N LEU A 112 9.91 -1.78 -12.18
CA LEU A 112 9.18 -3.05 -12.17
C LEU A 112 7.79 -2.85 -12.78
N ARG A 113 7.73 -2.47 -14.06
CA ARG A 113 6.47 -2.22 -14.77
C ARG A 113 5.70 -3.53 -14.95
N ALA A 114 4.44 -3.54 -14.53
CA ALA A 114 3.52 -4.64 -14.82
C ALA A 114 3.25 -4.75 -16.33
N LYS A 115 2.85 -5.94 -16.80
CA LYS A 115 2.78 -6.31 -18.22
C LYS A 115 1.65 -5.62 -18.98
N LEU A 116 0.50 -5.45 -18.34
CA LEU A 116 -0.72 -4.97 -18.99
C LEU A 116 -0.95 -3.49 -18.64
N PRO A 117 -1.83 -2.79 -19.36
CA PRO A 117 -2.41 -1.56 -18.86
C PRO A 117 -3.28 -1.84 -17.62
N GLY A 118 -3.10 -1.08 -16.54
CA GLY A 118 -3.82 -1.30 -15.27
C GLY A 118 -5.32 -0.95 -15.39
N ARG A 119 -6.19 -1.87 -14.96
CA ARG A 119 -7.65 -1.78 -15.17
C ARG A 119 -8.41 -1.95 -13.87
N PRO A 120 -9.59 -1.34 -13.72
CA PRO A 120 -10.51 -1.69 -12.66
C PRO A 120 -10.80 -3.18 -12.67
N THR A 121 -10.86 -3.78 -11.49
CA THR A 121 -11.40 -5.14 -11.32
C THR A 121 -12.85 -5.21 -11.78
N ARG A 122 -13.31 -6.42 -12.14
CA ARG A 122 -14.64 -6.61 -12.75
C ARG A 122 -15.79 -6.09 -11.87
N ASP A 123 -15.68 -6.21 -10.56
CA ASP A 123 -16.68 -5.71 -9.62
C ASP A 123 -16.69 -4.18 -9.48
N CYS A 124 -15.60 -3.50 -9.85
CA CYS A 124 -15.56 -2.04 -9.89
C CYS A 124 -16.19 -1.45 -11.15
N LEU A 125 -16.28 -2.15 -12.29
CA LEU A 125 -16.61 -1.57 -13.61
C LEU A 125 -17.87 -0.70 -13.68
N PHE A 126 -18.87 -0.96 -12.83
CA PHE A 126 -20.13 -0.22 -12.78
C PHE A 126 -20.35 0.55 -11.46
N SER A 127 -19.30 0.68 -10.65
CA SER A 127 -19.29 1.47 -9.41
C SER A 127 -18.90 2.93 -9.69
N ASP A 128 -19.32 3.85 -8.81
CA ASP A 128 -18.81 5.22 -8.80
C ASP A 128 -17.91 5.38 -7.55
N PRO A 129 -16.64 4.96 -7.62
CA PRO A 129 -15.76 4.91 -6.44
C PRO A 129 -15.38 6.29 -5.91
N ALA A 130 -15.78 7.35 -6.59
CA ALA A 130 -15.50 8.72 -6.21
C ALA A 130 -16.66 9.38 -5.42
N ARG A 131 -17.88 8.84 -5.54
CA ARG A 131 -19.10 9.52 -5.03
C ARG A 131 -20.10 8.65 -4.29
N ASP A 132 -20.06 7.34 -4.47
CA ASP A 132 -21.12 6.48 -3.94
C ASP A 132 -21.02 6.22 -2.43
N GLY A 133 -19.96 6.71 -1.78
CA GLY A 133 -19.73 6.61 -0.35
C GLY A 133 -19.47 5.19 0.16
N LYS A 134 -19.27 4.20 -0.72
CA LYS A 134 -19.13 2.79 -0.33
C LYS A 134 -18.09 2.00 -1.12
N SER A 135 -17.83 2.33 -2.38
CA SER A 135 -17.00 1.50 -3.23
C SER A 135 -15.52 1.81 -3.07
N VAL A 136 -14.72 0.75 -3.01
CA VAL A 136 -13.26 0.78 -3.16
C VAL A 136 -12.95 0.67 -4.65
N LEU A 137 -12.09 1.54 -5.18
CA LEU A 137 -11.53 1.34 -6.51
C LEU A 137 -10.40 0.32 -6.41
N LYS A 138 -10.58 -0.86 -7.00
CA LYS A 138 -9.51 -1.86 -7.14
C LYS A 138 -9.00 -1.85 -8.57
N ILE A 139 -7.70 -1.68 -8.75
CA ILE A 139 -7.00 -1.71 -10.04
C ILE A 139 -6.10 -2.93 -10.06
N TRP A 140 -6.18 -3.77 -11.08
CA TRP A 140 -5.36 -4.98 -11.21
C TRP A 140 -4.42 -4.93 -12.41
N ASN A 141 -3.35 -5.70 -12.31
CA ASN A 141 -2.38 -5.93 -13.38
C ASN A 141 -1.66 -7.28 -13.20
N LEU A 142 -0.82 -7.65 -14.17
CA LEU A 142 -0.14 -8.94 -14.25
C LEU A 142 1.39 -8.75 -14.37
N ASN A 143 2.15 -9.59 -13.68
CA ASN A 143 3.60 -9.72 -13.80
C ASN A 143 3.95 -11.03 -14.54
N GLU A 144 5.23 -11.44 -14.53
CA GLU A 144 5.64 -12.71 -15.13
C GLU A 144 5.04 -13.93 -14.42
N HIS A 145 5.02 -13.92 -13.08
CA HIS A 145 4.63 -15.07 -12.24
C HIS A 145 3.65 -14.69 -11.12
N SER A 146 3.07 -13.50 -11.17
CA SER A 146 2.14 -12.99 -10.14
C SER A 146 1.20 -11.93 -10.73
N GLY A 147 0.21 -11.52 -9.94
CA GLY A 147 -0.59 -10.33 -10.18
C GLY A 147 -0.29 -9.25 -9.14
N VAL A 148 -0.73 -8.03 -9.43
CA VAL A 148 -0.71 -6.92 -8.48
C VAL A 148 -2.06 -6.22 -8.48
N VAL A 149 -2.59 -5.90 -7.30
CA VAL A 149 -3.88 -5.23 -7.11
C VAL A 149 -3.69 -4.03 -6.20
N GLY A 150 -4.03 -2.83 -6.66
CA GLY A 150 -4.09 -1.64 -5.82
C GLY A 150 -5.53 -1.36 -5.42
N ALA A 151 -5.80 -1.16 -4.14
CA ALA A 151 -7.08 -0.75 -3.60
C ALA A 151 -7.01 0.71 -3.14
N PHE A 152 -7.98 1.54 -3.56
CA PHE A 152 -7.93 2.99 -3.37
C PHE A 152 -9.28 3.52 -2.87
N ASN A 153 -9.25 4.35 -1.82
CA ASN A 153 -10.40 5.17 -1.45
C ASN A 153 -10.39 6.48 -2.26
N CYS A 154 -11.20 6.51 -3.33
CA CYS A 154 -11.33 7.65 -4.23
C CYS A 154 -12.41 8.67 -3.82
N GLN A 155 -13.09 8.48 -2.68
CA GLN A 155 -14.29 9.23 -2.33
C GLN A 155 -14.03 10.73 -2.12
N GLY A 156 -15.09 11.53 -2.30
CA GLY A 156 -15.18 12.92 -1.83
C GLY A 156 -14.91 14.00 -2.87
N ALA A 157 -14.45 13.62 -4.07
CA ALA A 157 -14.28 14.55 -5.17
C ALA A 157 -14.84 14.00 -6.48
N GLY A 158 -15.36 14.87 -7.34
CA GLY A 158 -15.78 14.45 -8.69
C GLY A 158 -15.96 15.60 -9.67
N TRP A 159 -16.08 15.27 -10.95
CA TRP A 159 -16.33 16.25 -12.03
C TRP A 159 -17.72 16.89 -11.94
N CYS A 160 -17.79 18.20 -11.76
CA CYS A 160 -19.04 18.95 -11.78
C CYS A 160 -19.40 19.38 -13.20
N ARG A 161 -20.47 18.82 -13.76
CA ARG A 161 -20.93 19.12 -15.12
C ARG A 161 -21.35 20.58 -15.30
N VAL A 162 -21.92 21.20 -14.27
CA VAL A 162 -22.40 22.59 -14.34
C VAL A 162 -21.21 23.55 -14.30
N ALA A 163 -20.35 23.40 -13.31
CA ALA A 163 -19.18 24.27 -13.12
C ALA A 163 -18.02 23.96 -14.09
N LYS A 164 -18.09 22.83 -14.81
CA LYS A 164 -17.05 22.32 -15.71
C LYS A 164 -15.67 22.26 -15.05
N LYS A 165 -15.63 21.80 -13.80
CA LYS A 165 -14.40 21.62 -13.03
C LYS A 165 -14.54 20.50 -12.01
N ASN A 166 -13.40 19.99 -11.53
CA ASN A 166 -13.36 19.10 -10.38
C ASN A 166 -13.79 19.86 -9.13
N LEU A 167 -14.60 19.21 -8.30
CA LEU A 167 -15.06 19.75 -7.03
C LEU A 167 -14.93 18.69 -5.95
N ILE A 168 -14.43 19.11 -4.80
CA ILE A 168 -14.61 18.37 -3.55
C ILE A 168 -16.07 18.59 -3.12
N HIS A 169 -16.86 17.53 -3.11
CA HIS A 169 -18.24 17.55 -2.63
C HIS A 169 -18.35 17.02 -1.19
N ASP A 170 -17.31 16.34 -0.71
CA ASP A 170 -17.19 15.89 0.67
C ASP A 170 -15.73 16.08 1.12
N GLN A 171 -15.51 16.93 2.12
CA GLN A 171 -14.18 17.27 2.63
C GLN A 171 -13.60 16.16 3.51
N GLN A 172 -14.46 15.32 4.09
CA GLN A 172 -14.07 14.27 5.03
C GLN A 172 -14.85 13.00 4.69
N PRO A 173 -14.64 12.41 3.49
CA PRO A 173 -15.38 11.25 3.08
C PRO A 173 -15.11 10.08 4.01
N GLY A 174 -16.15 9.28 4.20
CA GLY A 174 -16.13 8.13 5.10
C GLY A 174 -15.09 7.08 4.72
N THR A 175 -14.89 6.18 5.67
CA THR A 175 -14.14 4.93 5.43
C THR A 175 -14.96 4.02 4.51
N VAL A 176 -14.30 3.39 3.54
CA VAL A 176 -14.92 2.38 2.66
C VAL A 176 -14.32 1.02 2.93
N SER A 177 -15.13 -0.02 2.76
CA SER A 177 -14.70 -1.41 2.92
C SER A 177 -14.98 -2.21 1.66
N GLY A 178 -14.05 -3.10 1.32
CA GLY A 178 -14.14 -3.98 0.16
C GLY A 178 -13.51 -5.34 0.46
N VAL A 179 -13.42 -6.17 -0.58
CA VAL A 179 -12.74 -7.47 -0.49
C VAL A 179 -11.81 -7.67 -1.69
N ILE A 180 -10.66 -8.28 -1.43
CA ILE A 180 -9.70 -8.75 -2.42
C ILE A 180 -9.86 -10.25 -2.60
N ARG A 181 -9.75 -10.72 -3.85
CA ARG A 181 -9.84 -12.12 -4.23
C ARG A 181 -8.74 -12.48 -5.23
N ALA A 182 -8.36 -13.75 -5.30
CA ALA A 182 -7.50 -14.27 -6.37
C ALA A 182 -8.05 -13.93 -7.78
N GLN A 183 -9.37 -14.03 -7.96
CA GLN A 183 -10.06 -13.73 -9.22
C GLN A 183 -10.08 -12.24 -9.62
N ASP A 184 -9.65 -11.34 -8.73
CA ASP A 184 -9.55 -9.91 -9.07
C ASP A 184 -8.42 -9.66 -10.07
N VAL A 185 -7.48 -10.61 -10.23
CA VAL A 185 -6.48 -10.63 -11.29
C VAL A 185 -6.98 -11.56 -12.42
N GLU A 186 -7.65 -11.00 -13.44
CA GLU A 186 -8.39 -11.78 -14.45
C GLU A 186 -7.54 -12.80 -15.23
N HIS A 187 -6.24 -12.54 -15.37
CA HIS A 187 -5.32 -13.36 -16.16
C HIS A 187 -4.33 -14.15 -15.32
N LEU A 188 -4.56 -14.27 -14.00
CA LEU A 188 -3.66 -14.95 -13.09
C LEU A 188 -3.40 -16.42 -13.47
N ALA A 189 -4.41 -17.11 -13.99
CA ALA A 189 -4.26 -18.49 -14.45
C ALA A 189 -3.27 -18.67 -15.62
N ARG A 190 -2.94 -17.59 -16.37
CA ARG A 190 -1.97 -17.64 -17.48
C ARG A 190 -0.52 -17.65 -17.00
N VAL A 191 -0.28 -17.21 -15.77
CA VAL A 191 1.05 -17.14 -15.13
C VAL A 191 1.19 -18.12 -13.97
N ALA A 192 0.16 -18.94 -13.75
CA ALA A 192 0.19 -20.04 -12.81
C ALA A 192 0.61 -21.32 -13.53
N ASP A 193 1.19 -22.25 -12.79
CA ASP A 193 1.61 -23.55 -13.33
C ASP A 193 0.43 -24.42 -13.77
N HIS A 194 0.73 -25.38 -14.67
CA HIS A 194 -0.21 -26.43 -15.02
C HIS A 194 -0.69 -27.19 -13.77
N GLY A 195 -2.01 -27.27 -13.61
CA GLY A 195 -2.65 -27.93 -12.47
C GLY A 195 -2.91 -27.02 -11.26
N TRP A 196 -2.68 -25.70 -11.36
CA TRP A 196 -3.02 -24.74 -10.30
C TRP A 196 -4.49 -24.86 -9.87
N ASN A 197 -4.72 -25.04 -8.56
CA ASN A 197 -6.04 -25.30 -8.00
C ASN A 197 -6.88 -24.02 -7.79
N GLY A 198 -6.25 -22.84 -7.80
CA GLY A 198 -6.88 -21.53 -7.55
C GLY A 198 -6.46 -20.84 -6.26
N ASP A 199 -5.63 -21.48 -5.43
CA ASP A 199 -5.11 -20.91 -4.19
C ASP A 199 -3.99 -19.91 -4.44
N VAL A 200 -3.93 -18.85 -3.65
CA VAL A 200 -2.90 -17.82 -3.79
C VAL A 200 -2.27 -17.48 -2.45
N VAL A 201 -1.10 -16.88 -2.52
CA VAL A 201 -0.52 -16.12 -1.44
C VAL A 201 -0.68 -14.64 -1.77
N VAL A 202 -1.15 -13.86 -0.80
CA VAL A 202 -1.28 -12.41 -0.92
C VAL A 202 -0.27 -11.75 0.00
N TYR A 203 0.54 -10.83 -0.54
CA TYR A 203 1.43 -9.97 0.23
C TYR A 203 0.89 -8.52 0.24
N SER A 204 0.66 -7.96 1.43
CA SER A 204 0.16 -6.59 1.64
C SER A 204 1.31 -5.64 1.95
N HIS A 205 1.40 -4.52 1.23
CA HIS A 205 2.54 -3.59 1.34
C HIS A 205 2.47 -2.61 2.51
N VAL A 206 1.28 -2.18 2.93
CA VAL A 206 1.06 -1.19 4.01
C VAL A 206 0.66 -1.87 5.32
N GLY A 207 0.15 -3.10 5.27
CA GLY A 207 -0.20 -3.89 6.45
C GLY A 207 -1.39 -3.31 7.22
N GLY A 208 -2.46 -2.93 6.51
CA GLY A 208 -3.73 -2.57 7.14
C GLY A 208 -4.32 -3.70 7.99
N GLU A 209 -5.39 -3.45 8.76
CA GLU A 209 -6.09 -4.52 9.50
C GLU A 209 -6.66 -5.57 8.52
N VAL A 210 -5.92 -6.65 8.31
CA VAL A 210 -6.37 -7.81 7.55
C VAL A 210 -7.12 -8.74 8.48
N VAL A 211 -8.43 -8.89 8.28
CA VAL A 211 -9.25 -9.84 9.03
C VAL A 211 -9.45 -11.10 8.20
N TYR A 212 -8.83 -12.21 8.59
CA TYR A 212 -9.01 -13.49 7.91
C TYR A 212 -10.47 -13.96 7.99
N LEU A 213 -11.13 -14.14 6.84
CA LEU A 213 -12.41 -14.82 6.75
C LEU A 213 -12.20 -16.24 6.22
N PRO A 214 -12.39 -17.29 7.04
CA PRO A 214 -12.41 -18.65 6.52
C PRO A 214 -13.54 -18.81 5.50
N LYS A 215 -13.39 -19.82 4.64
CA LYS A 215 -14.34 -20.15 3.56
C LYS A 215 -15.79 -20.10 4.08
N ASN A 216 -16.62 -19.23 3.50
CA ASN A 216 -18.03 -18.98 3.82
C ASN A 216 -18.36 -18.17 5.10
N ALA A 217 -17.42 -17.47 5.73
CA ALA A 217 -17.73 -16.61 6.88
C ALA A 217 -18.26 -15.22 6.45
N LEU A 218 -19.42 -14.83 7.02
CA LEU A 218 -19.94 -13.46 7.00
C LEU A 218 -19.58 -12.80 8.34
N LEU A 219 -18.93 -11.64 8.30
CA LEU A 219 -18.58 -10.90 9.51
C LEU A 219 -19.14 -9.47 9.42
N PRO A 220 -20.09 -9.09 10.29
CA PRO A 220 -20.56 -7.72 10.36
C PRO A 220 -19.52 -6.90 11.15
N VAL A 221 -18.90 -5.92 10.51
CA VAL A 221 -17.97 -4.99 11.16
C VAL A 221 -18.66 -3.63 11.31
N THR A 222 -18.64 -3.08 12.52
CA THR A 222 -19.11 -1.72 12.82
C THR A 222 -18.00 -1.01 13.59
N LEU A 223 -17.54 0.14 13.09
CA LEU A 223 -16.52 0.96 13.75
C LEU A 223 -16.98 2.42 13.89
N ARG A 224 -16.62 3.04 15.03
CA ARG A 224 -17.05 4.37 15.52
C ARG A 224 -16.09 5.50 15.13
N SER A 225 -16.64 6.71 15.06
CA SER A 225 -16.01 7.96 14.60
C SER A 225 -14.99 8.57 15.57
N ARG A 226 -14.04 9.36 15.03
CA ARG A 226 -13.37 10.45 15.74
C ARG A 226 -13.34 11.72 14.88
N GLU A 227 -13.69 12.83 15.51
CA GLU A 227 -13.82 14.18 14.97
C GLU A 227 -12.45 14.86 14.83
N TYR A 228 -12.31 15.74 13.82
CA TYR A 228 -11.16 16.64 13.68
C TYR A 228 -11.62 18.11 13.79
N GLU A 229 -10.99 18.87 14.68
CA GLU A 229 -11.10 20.33 14.71
C GLU A 229 -10.31 20.97 13.55
N CYS A 230 -10.94 21.95 12.93
CA CYS A 230 -10.39 22.78 11.87
C CYS A 230 -9.74 24.03 12.47
N SER A 231 -8.47 24.32 12.14
CA SER A 231 -7.86 25.62 12.41
C SER A 231 -7.73 26.41 11.11
N GLN A 232 -8.48 27.52 11.02
CA GLN A 232 -8.29 28.58 10.04
C GLN A 232 -7.10 29.47 10.47
N ASP A 233 -6.25 29.89 9.52
CA ASP A 233 -5.96 31.31 9.21
C ASP A 233 -4.74 31.50 8.28
N MET A 234 -4.78 32.62 7.54
CA MET A 234 -4.05 32.98 6.30
C MET A 234 -2.82 33.88 6.48
N GLU A 235 -1.79 33.64 5.64
CA GLU A 235 -0.92 34.59 4.84
C GLU A 235 0.02 35.64 5.53
N PRO A 236 0.99 36.31 4.82
CA PRO A 236 2.08 35.80 3.95
C PRO A 236 3.44 36.60 4.04
N GLU A 237 4.39 36.25 3.14
CA GLU A 237 5.59 37.00 2.64
C GLU A 237 7.04 36.74 3.16
N ARG A 238 7.86 36.29 2.19
CA ARG A 238 9.25 36.71 1.79
C ARG A 238 10.45 36.58 2.76
N THR A 239 11.40 35.67 2.41
CA THR A 239 12.71 35.92 1.73
C THR A 239 13.78 34.89 2.15
N LEU A 240 14.52 34.37 1.15
CA LEU A 240 15.65 33.43 1.23
C LEU A 240 16.86 33.94 2.03
N ARG A 241 17.48 33.10 2.87
CA ARG A 241 18.95 32.87 2.98
C ARG A 241 19.26 31.52 3.66
N HIS A 242 20.07 30.69 3.02
CA HIS A 242 20.66 29.48 3.62
C HIS A 242 21.74 29.82 4.67
N ARG A 243 21.76 29.07 5.78
CA ARG A 243 23.00 28.78 6.54
C ARG A 243 22.79 27.56 7.47
N TRP A 244 23.56 26.50 7.26
CA TRP A 244 23.63 25.35 8.17
C TRP A 244 24.46 25.69 9.42
N ARG A 245 24.02 25.23 10.61
CA ARG A 245 24.93 24.78 11.68
C ARG A 245 24.19 23.94 12.73
N LEU A 246 24.60 22.67 12.89
CA LEU A 246 24.29 21.83 14.04
C LEU A 246 25.01 22.39 15.28
N GLN A 247 24.33 22.55 16.41
CA GLN A 247 24.95 22.42 17.74
C GLN A 247 23.90 22.13 18.82
N LEU A 248 24.14 21.05 19.56
CA LEU A 248 23.37 20.61 20.71
C LEU A 248 23.56 21.54 21.92
N SER A 249 22.49 21.65 22.71
CA SER A 249 22.39 22.11 24.10
C SER A 249 22.66 23.59 24.43
N ARG A 250 21.65 24.28 24.95
CA ARG A 250 21.55 24.84 26.32
C ARG A 250 20.47 25.94 26.40
N HIS A 251 19.62 25.80 27.43
CA HIS A 251 19.03 26.85 28.28
C HIS A 251 18.38 28.08 27.62
N TRP A 252 17.05 28.20 27.77
CA TRP A 252 16.39 29.50 27.79
C TRP A 252 16.46 30.07 29.21
N LEU A 253 17.35 31.03 29.43
CA LEU A 253 17.29 31.93 30.59
C LEU A 253 16.35 33.09 30.24
N VAL A 254 15.28 33.26 31.00
CA VAL A 254 14.53 34.52 31.07
C VAL A 254 15.19 35.38 32.16
N PRO A 255 15.66 36.61 31.88
CA PRO A 255 16.18 37.48 32.92
C PRO A 255 15.02 37.98 33.80
N GLY A 256 15.06 37.71 35.09
CA GLY A 256 14.23 38.41 36.08
C GLY A 256 13.04 37.67 36.69
N SER A 257 12.97 36.35 36.62
CA SER A 257 12.06 35.58 37.49
C SER A 257 12.87 34.85 38.56
N GLN A 258 12.64 35.18 39.84
CA GLN A 258 13.11 34.35 40.94
C GLN A 258 12.44 32.98 40.80
N GLU A 259 13.25 31.93 40.63
CA GLU A 259 12.78 30.55 40.75
C GLU A 259 12.28 30.34 42.18
N VAL A 260 10.96 30.42 42.36
CA VAL A 260 10.32 29.71 43.46
C VAL A 260 10.45 28.22 43.09
N PRO A 261 11.06 27.37 43.93
CA PRO A 261 11.15 25.95 43.61
C PRO A 261 9.74 25.39 43.59
N HIS A 262 9.18 25.19 42.40
CA HIS A 262 7.99 24.36 42.27
C HIS A 262 8.41 22.95 42.69
N PRO A 263 7.70 22.32 43.64
CA PRO A 263 7.96 20.93 43.95
C PRO A 263 7.85 20.16 42.63
N ARG A 264 8.87 19.37 42.31
CA ARG A 264 8.77 18.41 41.20
C ARG A 264 7.45 17.67 41.39
N PRO A 265 6.57 17.59 40.36
CA PRO A 265 5.39 16.75 40.49
C PRO A 265 5.89 15.37 40.89
N PRO A 266 5.30 14.74 41.93
CA PRO A 266 5.73 13.41 42.33
C PRO A 266 5.67 12.51 41.10
N ALA A 267 6.65 11.62 40.95
CA ALA A 267 6.60 10.60 39.91
C ALA A 267 5.24 9.89 40.02
N GLN A 268 4.37 10.11 39.04
CA GLN A 268 3.09 9.42 39.00
C GLN A 268 3.40 7.98 38.62
N ASN A 269 3.40 7.09 39.62
CA ASN A 269 3.42 5.66 39.39
C ASN A 269 2.07 5.28 38.80
N GLY A 270 2.02 5.08 37.48
CA GLY A 270 0.87 4.49 36.81
C GLY A 270 0.88 2.97 37.01
N GLU A 271 -0.26 2.40 37.35
CA GLU A 271 -0.45 0.94 37.42
C GLU A 271 -1.07 0.45 36.11
N VAL A 272 -0.58 -0.68 35.60
CA VAL A 272 -1.14 -1.34 34.42
C VAL A 272 -2.03 -2.49 34.89
N VAL A 273 -3.32 -2.41 34.57
CA VAL A 273 -4.31 -3.42 34.93
C VAL A 273 -4.85 -4.07 33.66
N TYR A 274 -4.75 -5.40 33.57
CA TYR A 274 -5.42 -6.16 32.52
C TYR A 274 -6.91 -6.26 32.84
N LEU A 275 -7.77 -5.74 31.96
CA LEU A 275 -9.22 -5.79 32.11
C LEU A 275 -9.84 -6.74 31.08
N PRO A 276 -10.29 -7.95 31.50
CA PRO A 276 -10.94 -8.89 30.59
C PRO A 276 -12.25 -8.34 30.01
N LYS A 277 -12.65 -8.87 28.86
CA LYS A 277 -13.90 -8.48 28.18
C LYS A 277 -15.10 -8.64 29.13
N ASN A 278 -15.92 -7.59 29.22
CA ASN A 278 -17.11 -7.49 30.08
C ASN A 278 -16.85 -7.47 31.60
N THR A 279 -15.61 -7.25 32.02
CA THR A 279 -15.29 -7.03 33.44
C THR A 279 -15.50 -5.57 33.81
N LEU A 280 -16.14 -5.32 34.95
CA LEU A 280 -16.29 -3.98 35.51
C LEU A 280 -15.07 -3.65 36.37
N LEU A 281 -14.44 -2.51 36.12
CA LEU A 281 -13.44 -1.94 37.01
C LEU A 281 -14.15 -1.00 37.99
N PRO A 282 -14.28 -1.35 39.29
CA PRO A 282 -14.93 -0.48 40.26
C PRO A 282 -14.05 0.74 40.52
N VAL A 283 -14.62 1.94 40.36
CA VAL A 283 -13.95 3.21 40.63
C VAL A 283 -14.70 3.92 41.75
N THR A 284 -14.01 4.26 42.83
CA THR A 284 -14.56 5.02 43.96
C THR A 284 -13.76 6.30 44.12
N LEU A 285 -14.40 7.45 43.89
CA LEU A 285 -13.78 8.78 44.00
C LEU A 285 -14.57 9.61 45.01
N ARG A 286 -13.87 10.38 45.86
CA ARG A 286 -14.50 11.37 46.74
C ARG A 286 -14.79 12.68 45.99
N SER A 287 -15.55 13.57 46.62
CA SER A 287 -15.85 14.89 46.06
C SER A 287 -14.56 15.66 45.72
N ARG A 288 -14.40 16.04 44.43
CA ARG A 288 -13.24 16.72 43.82
C ARG A 288 -11.99 15.85 43.58
N GLU A 289 -12.09 14.53 43.70
CA GLU A 289 -11.08 13.62 43.18
C GLU A 289 -11.40 13.26 41.71
N TYR A 290 -10.35 13.03 40.92
CA TYR A 290 -10.48 12.62 39.53
C TYR A 290 -9.42 11.57 39.22
N GLU A 291 -9.77 10.67 38.31
CA GLU A 291 -8.86 9.66 37.78
C GLU A 291 -9.12 9.55 36.28
N VAL A 292 -8.04 9.43 35.49
CA VAL A 292 -8.12 9.36 34.03
C VAL A 292 -7.50 8.04 33.61
N PHE A 293 -8.31 7.20 32.98
CA PHE A 293 -7.89 5.89 32.50
C PHE A 293 -7.58 5.95 31.01
N THR A 294 -6.38 5.57 30.62
CA THR A 294 -6.05 5.27 29.22
C THR A 294 -6.43 3.82 28.95
N VAL A 295 -7.58 3.61 28.30
CA VAL A 295 -8.04 2.28 27.89
C VAL A 295 -7.54 2.01 26.49
N VAL A 296 -6.68 1.01 26.37
CA VAL A 296 -6.05 0.61 25.10
C VAL A 296 -6.36 -0.86 24.84
N PRO A 297 -6.78 -1.22 23.61
CA PRO A 297 -7.05 -2.61 23.28
C PRO A 297 -5.75 -3.42 23.38
N LEU A 298 -5.82 -4.56 24.05
CA LEU A 298 -4.71 -5.49 24.12
C LEU A 298 -4.59 -6.20 22.77
N LYS A 299 -3.47 -5.99 22.08
CA LYS A 299 -3.11 -6.68 20.85
C LYS A 299 -2.42 -7.98 21.23
N HIS A 300 -2.97 -9.11 20.79
CA HIS A 300 -2.34 -10.41 21.01
C HIS A 300 -1.39 -10.70 19.85
N LEU A 301 -0.10 -10.86 20.15
CA LEU A 301 0.90 -11.26 19.17
C LEU A 301 0.97 -12.80 19.10
N PRO A 302 1.31 -13.38 17.94
CA PRO A 302 1.28 -14.83 17.73
C PRO A 302 2.23 -15.67 18.62
N ASN A 303 3.20 -15.04 19.28
CA ASN A 303 4.15 -15.67 20.21
C ASN A 303 3.65 -15.74 21.67
N GLY A 304 2.36 -15.46 21.92
CA GLY A 304 1.77 -15.42 23.25
C GLY A 304 2.07 -14.13 24.03
N VAL A 305 2.83 -13.20 23.45
CA VAL A 305 3.04 -11.87 24.01
C VAL A 305 1.81 -11.02 23.71
N SER A 306 1.32 -10.33 24.73
CA SER A 306 0.25 -9.36 24.56
C SER A 306 0.81 -7.97 24.73
N PHE A 307 0.45 -7.08 23.80
CA PHE A 307 1.03 -5.75 23.68
C PHE A 307 -0.09 -4.70 23.69
N ALA A 308 0.13 -3.60 24.41
CA ALA A 308 -0.82 -2.51 24.51
C ALA A 308 -0.07 -1.17 24.52
N GLU A 309 -0.48 -0.25 23.66
CA GLU A 309 0.21 1.03 23.46
C GLU A 309 -0.38 2.10 24.37
N ILE A 310 0.28 2.34 25.49
CA ILE A 310 -0.18 3.33 26.47
C ILE A 310 0.23 4.77 26.12
N GLY A 311 1.13 4.97 25.13
CA GLY A 311 1.60 6.27 24.68
C GLY A 311 2.61 6.94 25.63
N LEU A 312 2.67 8.28 25.68
CA LEU A 312 3.63 9.00 26.53
C LEU A 312 3.18 9.02 28.00
N LEU A 313 3.99 8.44 28.90
CA LEU A 313 3.76 8.44 30.34
C LEU A 313 3.87 9.87 30.91
N GLY A 314 2.92 10.28 31.74
CA GLY A 314 2.86 11.62 32.34
C GLY A 314 1.96 12.63 31.60
N MET A 315 1.17 12.18 30.62
CA MET A 315 0.15 12.99 29.94
C MET A 315 -1.27 12.47 30.25
N PHE A 316 -2.23 13.36 30.44
CA PHE A 316 -3.64 12.98 30.69
C PHE A 316 -4.31 12.23 29.51
N ASN A 317 -3.86 12.45 28.26
CA ASN A 317 -4.28 11.67 27.09
C ASN A 317 -3.05 11.04 26.41
N SER A 318 -2.43 10.09 27.10
CA SER A 318 -1.16 9.48 26.69
C SER A 318 -1.24 8.81 25.31
N SER A 319 -2.34 8.13 24.98
CA SER A 319 -2.56 7.47 23.68
C SER A 319 -2.59 8.44 22.49
N GLY A 320 -2.91 9.71 22.69
CA GLY A 320 -2.96 10.71 21.61
C GLY A 320 -1.59 11.07 21.00
N ALA A 321 -0.50 10.67 21.64
CA ALA A 321 0.86 10.87 21.14
C ALA A 321 1.33 9.78 20.16
N VAL A 322 0.61 8.66 20.06
CA VAL A 322 0.91 7.58 19.10
C VAL A 322 0.38 8.01 17.73
N ARG A 323 1.29 8.35 16.80
CA ARG A 323 0.93 8.92 15.49
C ARG A 323 1.06 7.96 14.30
N GLU A 324 1.93 6.96 14.37
CA GLU A 324 2.18 5.99 13.29
C GLU A 324 2.75 4.69 13.86
N LEU A 325 2.30 3.56 13.32
CA LEU A 325 2.82 2.21 13.58
C LEU A 325 3.22 1.67 12.20
N ARG A 326 4.52 1.42 11.98
CA ARG A 326 5.00 0.86 10.72
C ARG A 326 4.96 -0.66 10.81
N PHE A 327 4.02 -1.27 10.11
CA PHE A 327 3.99 -2.72 9.91
C PHE A 327 4.90 -3.07 8.72
N SER A 328 5.83 -4.00 8.92
CA SER A 328 6.44 -4.77 7.83
C SER A 328 5.32 -5.54 7.12
N GLY A 329 5.31 -5.58 5.79
CA GLY A 329 4.21 -6.17 5.02
C GLY A 329 3.81 -7.58 5.45
N GLU A 330 2.55 -7.94 5.21
CA GLU A 330 1.93 -9.16 5.71
C GLU A 330 1.73 -10.21 4.61
N VAL A 331 2.01 -11.48 4.90
CA VAL A 331 1.77 -12.61 4.00
C VAL A 331 0.55 -13.40 4.45
N VAL A 332 -0.38 -13.65 3.52
CA VAL A 332 -1.63 -14.35 3.77
C VAL A 332 -1.85 -15.45 2.75
N TYR A 333 -1.99 -16.70 3.20
CA TYR A 333 -2.52 -17.78 2.37
C TYR A 333 -4.03 -17.60 2.17
N LEU A 334 -4.45 -17.50 0.91
CA LEU A 334 -5.82 -17.26 0.52
C LEU A 334 -6.33 -18.43 -0.35
N PRO A 335 -7.18 -19.31 0.21
CA PRO A 335 -7.79 -20.39 -0.55
C PRO A 335 -8.60 -19.88 -1.75
N LYS A 336 -8.81 -20.76 -2.73
CA LYS A 336 -9.69 -20.48 -3.87
C LYS A 336 -11.06 -19.95 -3.40
N ASN A 337 -11.46 -18.83 -3.98
CA ASN A 337 -12.71 -18.11 -3.69
C ASN A 337 -12.82 -17.51 -2.27
N ALA A 338 -11.77 -17.56 -1.45
CA ALA A 338 -11.75 -16.86 -0.17
C ALA A 338 -11.68 -15.34 -0.38
N LEU A 339 -12.12 -14.61 0.63
CA LEU A 339 -12.24 -13.16 0.62
C LEU A 339 -11.26 -12.57 1.63
N LEU A 340 -10.45 -11.62 1.19
CA LEU A 340 -9.58 -10.83 2.05
C LEU A 340 -10.21 -9.44 2.25
N PRO A 341 -10.80 -9.12 3.40
CA PRO A 341 -11.39 -7.80 3.63
C PRO A 341 -10.33 -6.72 3.66
N VAL A 342 -10.69 -5.53 3.16
CA VAL A 342 -9.86 -4.33 3.21
C VAL A 342 -10.74 -3.15 3.61
N THR A 343 -10.24 -2.29 4.48
CA THR A 343 -10.94 -1.10 4.96
C THR A 343 -9.99 0.09 4.85
N LEU A 344 -10.40 1.14 4.14
CA LEU A 344 -9.56 2.28 3.79
C LEU A 344 -10.24 3.59 4.19
N ARG A 345 -9.54 4.44 4.96
CA ARG A 345 -10.01 5.81 5.24
C ARG A 345 -9.87 6.68 4.00
N SER A 346 -10.39 7.90 4.08
CA SER A 346 -10.27 8.90 3.03
C SER A 346 -8.83 9.02 2.52
N ARG A 347 -8.65 8.91 1.20
CA ARG A 347 -7.35 9.04 0.50
C ARG A 347 -6.30 8.00 0.91
N GLU A 348 -6.71 6.90 1.52
CA GLU A 348 -5.84 5.76 1.77
C GLU A 348 -5.85 4.78 0.61
N TYR A 349 -4.82 3.96 0.58
CA TYR A 349 -4.61 2.94 -0.42
C TYR A 349 -3.88 1.74 0.20
N GLU A 350 -3.94 0.61 -0.49
CA GLU A 350 -3.11 -0.57 -0.22
C GLU A 350 -2.75 -1.24 -1.55
N VAL A 351 -1.57 -1.87 -1.62
CA VAL A 351 -1.13 -2.65 -2.78
C VAL A 351 -0.91 -4.09 -2.35
N PHE A 352 -1.51 -5.01 -3.09
CA PHE A 352 -1.45 -6.43 -2.88
C PHE A 352 -0.67 -7.09 -4.01
N THR A 353 0.34 -7.88 -3.68
CA THR A 353 0.95 -8.82 -4.63
C THR A 353 0.25 -10.16 -4.48
N VAL A 354 -0.35 -10.66 -5.56
CA VAL A 354 -1.15 -11.90 -5.57
C VAL A 354 -0.39 -12.95 -6.35
N VAL A 355 0.12 -13.97 -5.65
CA VAL A 355 1.01 -14.98 -6.23
C VAL A 355 0.30 -16.34 -6.26
N PRO A 356 0.22 -17.03 -7.40
CA PRO A 356 -0.30 -18.40 -7.46
C PRO A 356 0.51 -19.31 -6.54
N LEU A 357 -0.17 -20.12 -5.72
CA LEU A 357 0.51 -21.09 -4.88
C LEU A 357 0.87 -22.35 -5.69
N LYS A 358 2.13 -22.77 -5.61
CA LYS A 358 2.60 -24.02 -6.20
C LYS A 358 2.75 -25.09 -5.11
N HIS A 359 2.21 -26.28 -5.34
CA HIS A 359 2.53 -27.47 -4.56
C HIS A 359 3.76 -28.17 -5.14
N LEU A 360 4.70 -28.51 -4.27
CA LEU A 360 5.95 -29.19 -4.58
C LEU A 360 5.83 -30.71 -4.34
N PRO A 361 6.70 -31.55 -4.95
CA PRO A 361 6.67 -33.00 -4.77
C PRO A 361 6.86 -33.50 -3.33
N ASN A 362 7.43 -32.68 -2.45
CA ASN A 362 7.71 -32.99 -1.04
C ASN A 362 6.60 -32.49 -0.08
N ASP A 363 5.38 -32.30 -0.59
CA ASP A 363 4.22 -31.73 0.12
C ASP A 363 4.37 -30.28 0.62
N ALA A 364 5.53 -29.64 0.39
CA ALA A 364 5.67 -28.21 0.63
C ALA A 364 4.91 -27.41 -0.44
N SER A 365 4.56 -26.16 -0.11
CA SER A 365 3.94 -25.23 -1.04
C SER A 365 4.73 -23.94 -1.08
N PHE A 366 4.93 -23.36 -2.26
CA PHE A 366 5.80 -22.21 -2.47
C PHE A 366 5.13 -21.12 -3.32
N ALA A 367 5.41 -19.85 -3.01
CA ALA A 367 5.00 -18.71 -3.83
C ALA A 367 6.06 -17.60 -3.84
N ALA A 368 6.50 -17.19 -5.03
CA ALA A 368 7.51 -16.15 -5.22
C ALA A 368 6.92 -14.73 -5.12
N ILE A 369 7.17 -14.02 -4.00
CA ILE A 369 6.67 -12.66 -3.78
C ILE A 369 7.52 -11.63 -4.52
N GLY A 370 8.86 -11.75 -4.46
CA GLY A 370 9.79 -10.82 -5.11
C GLY A 370 10.38 -9.80 -4.15
N LEU A 371 10.63 -8.56 -4.59
CA LEU A 371 11.30 -7.53 -3.77
C LEU A 371 10.32 -6.82 -2.83
N LEU A 372 10.41 -7.08 -1.52
CA LEU A 372 9.43 -6.63 -0.52
C LEU A 372 9.34 -5.10 -0.39
N GLY A 373 10.44 -4.40 -0.67
CA GLY A 373 10.52 -2.93 -0.64
C GLY A 373 9.91 -2.22 -1.84
N MET A 374 9.46 -2.95 -2.87
CA MET A 374 8.93 -2.40 -4.12
C MET A 374 7.41 -2.49 -4.14
N PHE A 375 6.69 -1.43 -4.52
CA PHE A 375 5.21 -1.48 -4.62
C PHE A 375 4.70 -2.57 -5.56
N ASN A 376 5.43 -2.88 -6.64
CA ASN A 376 5.17 -4.05 -7.48
C ASN A 376 6.24 -5.12 -7.23
N SER A 377 6.24 -5.70 -6.04
CA SER A 377 7.25 -6.68 -5.59
C SER A 377 7.43 -7.85 -6.57
N GLY A 378 6.31 -8.42 -7.03
CA GLY A 378 6.27 -9.53 -7.98
C GLY A 378 6.82 -9.21 -9.37
N GLY A 379 6.92 -7.93 -9.73
CA GLY A 379 7.54 -7.50 -10.99
C GLY A 379 9.05 -7.77 -11.04
N ALA A 380 9.68 -8.05 -9.90
CA ALA A 380 11.10 -8.41 -9.81
C ALA A 380 11.39 -9.84 -10.28
N VAL A 381 10.41 -10.76 -10.16
CA VAL A 381 10.56 -12.17 -10.53
C VAL A 381 10.39 -12.30 -12.04
N ARG A 382 11.44 -12.76 -12.74
CA ARG A 382 11.47 -12.88 -14.21
C ARG A 382 11.31 -14.31 -14.68
N GLU A 383 11.92 -15.25 -13.98
CA GLU A 383 11.77 -16.69 -14.24
C GLU A 383 11.51 -17.41 -12.92
N LEU A 384 10.72 -18.47 -12.98
CA LEU A 384 10.43 -19.37 -11.88
C LEU A 384 10.43 -20.79 -12.42
N ARG A 385 11.22 -21.68 -11.83
CA ARG A 385 11.37 -23.08 -12.22
C ARG A 385 11.31 -23.96 -10.98
N PHE A 386 10.72 -25.13 -11.14
CA PHE A 386 10.59 -26.14 -10.09
C PHE A 386 11.29 -27.40 -10.54
N SER A 387 12.21 -27.94 -9.74
CA SER A 387 12.81 -29.23 -10.00
C SER A 387 11.82 -30.34 -9.64
N GLY A 388 11.63 -31.29 -10.54
CA GLY A 388 10.65 -32.36 -10.36
C GLY A 388 11.12 -33.48 -9.41
N GLU A 389 12.44 -33.63 -9.23
CA GLU A 389 13.04 -34.71 -8.43
C GLU A 389 13.36 -34.27 -7.00
N ASP A 390 13.88 -33.05 -6.80
CA ASP A 390 14.39 -32.57 -5.50
C ASP A 390 13.48 -31.54 -4.81
N ALA A 391 12.34 -31.17 -5.42
CA ALA A 391 11.45 -30.10 -4.95
C ALA A 391 12.11 -28.70 -4.83
N ASP A 392 13.31 -28.54 -5.37
CA ASP A 392 14.04 -27.27 -5.38
C ASP A 392 13.33 -26.24 -6.25
N VAL A 393 13.42 -24.99 -5.82
CA VAL A 393 12.85 -23.85 -6.54
C VAL A 393 13.98 -22.95 -7.03
N GLU A 394 14.00 -22.65 -8.32
CA GLU A 394 14.90 -21.66 -8.90
C GLU A 394 14.11 -20.43 -9.35
N LEU A 395 14.59 -19.25 -8.97
CA LEU A 395 14.03 -17.96 -9.36
C LEU A 395 15.10 -17.12 -10.04
N ARG A 396 14.71 -16.36 -11.08
CA ARG A 396 15.53 -15.27 -11.60
C ARG A 396 14.94 -13.93 -11.17
N VAL A 397 15.68 -13.20 -10.34
CA VAL A 397 15.19 -11.98 -9.69
C VAL A 397 16.00 -10.78 -10.15
N ARG A 398 15.32 -9.68 -10.48
CA ARG A 398 15.95 -8.42 -10.87
C ARG A 398 15.85 -7.37 -9.77
N GLY A 399 16.97 -6.70 -9.48
CA GLY A 399 17.04 -5.58 -8.55
C GLY A 399 17.93 -5.88 -7.35
N SER A 400 17.71 -5.18 -6.24
CA SER A 400 18.49 -5.33 -5.00
C SER A 400 17.61 -5.10 -3.76
N GLY A 401 18.10 -5.53 -2.60
CA GLY A 401 17.41 -5.46 -1.32
C GLY A 401 16.71 -6.76 -0.93
N THR A 402 15.76 -6.66 0.00
CA THR A 402 15.10 -7.83 0.60
C THR A 402 14.16 -8.52 -0.39
N VAL A 403 14.45 -9.79 -0.69
CA VAL A 403 13.55 -10.68 -1.42
C VAL A 403 12.71 -11.48 -0.43
N GLY A 404 11.43 -11.60 -0.73
CA GLY A 404 10.51 -12.46 -0.01
C GLY A 404 9.91 -13.56 -0.88
N ALA A 405 9.59 -14.67 -0.24
CA ALA A 405 8.79 -15.75 -0.80
C ALA A 405 7.98 -16.41 0.32
N TYR A 406 6.86 -17.05 -0.02
CA TYR A 406 6.15 -17.91 0.90
C TYR A 406 6.62 -19.35 0.75
N SER A 407 6.79 -20.04 1.86
CA SER A 407 6.81 -21.50 1.91
C SER A 407 6.01 -22.03 3.09
N SER A 408 5.28 -23.13 2.88
CA SER A 408 4.58 -23.84 3.96
C SER A 408 5.53 -24.60 4.89
N THR A 409 6.73 -24.91 4.41
CA THR A 409 7.75 -25.69 5.13
C THR A 409 9.05 -24.91 5.14
N LYS A 410 9.77 -24.91 6.25
CA LYS A 410 11.06 -24.22 6.34
C LYS A 410 12.06 -24.84 5.33
N PRO A 411 12.63 -24.05 4.41
CA PRO A 411 13.69 -24.54 3.52
C PRO A 411 14.95 -24.97 4.27
N THR A 412 15.77 -25.82 3.67
CA THR A 412 17.07 -26.23 4.22
C THR A 412 18.16 -25.23 3.87
N CYS A 413 18.13 -24.66 2.66
CA CYS A 413 19.07 -23.62 2.24
C CYS A 413 18.46 -22.65 1.23
N VAL A 414 19.08 -21.46 1.14
CA VAL A 414 18.86 -20.49 0.07
C VAL A 414 20.23 -20.13 -0.49
N ALA A 415 20.37 -20.11 -1.81
CA ALA A 415 21.58 -19.65 -2.48
C ALA A 415 21.29 -18.57 -3.51
N VAL A 416 22.23 -17.66 -3.69
CA VAL A 416 22.22 -16.58 -4.69
C VAL A 416 23.47 -16.74 -5.55
N ASP A 417 23.30 -16.93 -6.85
CA ASP A 417 24.34 -17.26 -7.83
C ASP A 417 25.25 -18.41 -7.33
N SER A 418 24.60 -19.49 -6.91
CA SER A 418 25.22 -20.70 -6.38
C SER A 418 26.00 -20.52 -5.08
N LYS A 419 25.89 -19.37 -4.40
CA LYS A 419 26.48 -19.12 -3.09
C LYS A 419 25.40 -19.15 -2.01
N ALA A 420 25.55 -20.03 -1.03
CA ALA A 420 24.64 -20.10 0.10
C ALA A 420 24.59 -18.75 0.85
N VAL A 421 23.38 -18.30 1.17
CA VAL A 421 23.13 -17.05 1.90
C VAL A 421 22.31 -17.33 3.16
N GLY A 422 22.46 -16.48 4.17
CA GLY A 422 21.58 -16.49 5.32
C GLY A 422 20.17 -16.05 4.92
N PHE A 423 19.15 -16.70 5.48
CA PHE A 423 17.76 -16.33 5.30
C PHE A 423 16.99 -16.41 6.62
N SER A 424 15.89 -15.67 6.70
CA SER A 424 14.91 -15.74 7.78
C SER A 424 13.68 -16.52 7.31
N TYR A 425 13.03 -17.21 8.24
CA TYR A 425 11.77 -17.93 8.00
C TYR A 425 10.84 -17.69 9.18
N ASP A 426 9.66 -17.14 8.92
CA ASP A 426 8.59 -17.03 9.90
C ASP A 426 7.65 -18.24 9.77
N GLY A 427 7.65 -19.11 10.78
CA GLY A 427 6.81 -20.31 10.81
C GLY A 427 5.30 -20.03 10.95
N THR A 428 4.91 -18.79 11.27
CA THR A 428 3.49 -18.40 11.37
C THR A 428 2.92 -18.01 10.01
N SER A 429 3.61 -17.12 9.31
CA SER A 429 3.19 -16.61 8.01
C SER A 429 3.71 -17.42 6.82
N GLY A 430 4.74 -18.24 7.04
CA GLY A 430 5.48 -18.93 5.98
C GLY A 430 6.44 -18.02 5.20
N LEU A 431 6.64 -16.77 5.62
CA LEU A 431 7.51 -15.82 4.92
C LEU A 431 8.99 -16.21 5.06
N ILE A 432 9.63 -16.47 3.94
CA ILE A 432 11.08 -16.53 3.75
C ILE A 432 11.56 -15.13 3.36
N SER A 433 12.65 -14.65 3.94
CA SER A 433 13.31 -13.40 3.50
C SER A 433 14.83 -13.46 3.55
N PHE A 434 15.47 -12.93 2.51
CA PHE A 434 16.92 -12.85 2.34
C PHE A 434 17.32 -11.61 1.53
N GLU A 435 18.59 -11.21 1.57
CA GLU A 435 19.08 -9.98 0.95
C GLU A 435 19.79 -10.22 -0.38
N LEU A 436 19.47 -9.39 -1.38
CA LEU A 436 20.26 -9.25 -2.61
C LEU A 436 21.14 -8.02 -2.54
N GLY A 437 22.41 -8.19 -2.95
CA GLY A 437 23.36 -7.10 -3.07
C GLY A 437 23.01 -6.12 -4.20
N ILE A 438 23.85 -5.10 -4.36
CA ILE A 438 23.78 -4.20 -5.53
C ILE A 438 24.54 -4.87 -6.67
N PRO A 439 23.91 -5.11 -7.83
CA PRO A 439 24.61 -5.72 -8.96
C PRO A 439 25.59 -4.75 -9.61
N ASP A 440 26.72 -5.28 -10.09
CA ASP A 440 27.74 -4.50 -10.82
C ASP A 440 27.32 -4.18 -12.26
N GLN A 441 26.38 -4.96 -12.82
CA GLN A 441 25.92 -4.83 -14.20
C GLN A 441 24.47 -4.31 -14.23
N GLU A 442 24.18 -3.42 -15.18
CA GLU A 442 22.80 -3.01 -15.47
C GLU A 442 21.96 -4.22 -15.88
N MET A 443 20.67 -4.23 -15.50
CA MET A 443 19.73 -5.30 -15.86
C MET A 443 20.12 -6.71 -15.34
N TYR A 444 21.00 -6.81 -14.34
CA TYR A 444 21.43 -8.09 -13.79
C TYR A 444 20.27 -8.93 -13.24
N LEU A 445 20.32 -10.23 -13.52
CA LEU A 445 19.36 -11.22 -13.04
C LEU A 445 20.05 -12.19 -12.09
N TRP A 446 19.75 -12.05 -10.80
CA TRP A 446 20.20 -12.96 -9.76
C TRP A 446 19.56 -14.32 -9.95
N THR A 447 20.35 -15.39 -9.86
CA THR A 447 19.83 -16.76 -9.82
C THR A 447 19.70 -17.19 -8.37
N VAL A 448 18.46 -17.28 -7.89
CA VAL A 448 18.15 -17.71 -6.53
C VAL A 448 17.71 -19.16 -6.55
N THR A 449 18.28 -20.00 -5.70
CA THR A 449 17.77 -21.36 -5.46
C THR A 449 17.30 -21.49 -4.01
N VAL A 450 16.16 -22.14 -3.82
CA VAL A 450 15.60 -22.51 -2.51
C VAL A 450 15.52 -24.03 -2.47
N GLY A 451 16.33 -24.62 -1.58
CA GLY A 451 16.42 -26.07 -1.43
C GLY A 451 15.63 -26.59 -0.24
N TYR A 452 15.12 -27.81 -0.37
CA TYR A 452 14.33 -28.50 0.66
C TYR A 452 15.00 -29.74 1.23
#